data_AF-A0A5N8ZIV6-F1
#
_entry.id   AF-A0A5N8ZIV6-F1
#
_cell.length_a   1.000
_cell.length_b   1.000
_cell.length_c   1.000
_cell.angle_alpha   90.00
_cell.angle_beta   90.00
_cell.angle_gamma   90.00
#
_symmetry.space_group_name_H-M   'P 1'
#
loop_
_entity.id
_entity.type
_entity.pdbx_description
1 polymer ?
#
loop_
_entity_poly.entity_id
_entity_poly.type
_entity_poly.pdbx_seq_one_letter_code
_entity_poly.pdbx_strand_id
1 'polypeptide(L)'
;MSENEQIPDYNERELAEIDELNRLSDSKTQITQSKLWKRLTTFVAAIIVLSLLLPIVVLILAGNDGRNEGKDSTLTTIPVPDFELIDTDNNRVRLSTELGNNSIVILLFYRGFF
;
A
#
# COMPACT_ATOMS: atom_id res chain seq x y z
N MET A 1 -16.08 -30.65 48.20
CA MET A 1 -16.64 -30.14 46.94
C MET A 1 -15.65 -30.45 45.84
N SER A 2 -16.16 -30.99 44.73
CA SER A 2 -15.58 -31.04 43.38
C SER A 2 -14.28 -31.83 43.19
N GLU A 3 -14.13 -32.73 42.24
CA GLU A 3 -14.97 -33.26 41.15
C GLU A 3 -14.53 -34.71 40.96
N ASN A 4 -15.49 -35.65 40.88
CA ASN A 4 -15.19 -36.97 40.32
C ASN A 4 -14.88 -36.73 38.84
N GLU A 5 -13.59 -36.79 38.46
CA GLU A 5 -13.19 -36.92 37.06
C GLU A 5 -13.66 -38.30 36.60
N GLN A 6 -14.91 -38.35 36.16
CA GLN A 6 -15.51 -39.51 35.52
C GLN A 6 -14.80 -39.68 34.19
N ILE A 7 -13.80 -40.58 34.18
CA ILE A 7 -13.14 -41.02 32.96
C ILE A 7 -14.27 -41.52 32.04
N PRO A 8 -14.46 -40.93 30.86
CA PRO A 8 -15.52 -41.37 29.97
C PRO A 8 -15.20 -42.81 29.54
N ASP A 9 -16.14 -43.71 29.77
CA ASP A 9 -16.01 -45.12 29.38
C ASP A 9 -16.30 -45.21 27.88
N TYR A 10 -15.29 -44.90 27.07
CA TYR A 10 -15.39 -44.94 25.61
C TYR A 10 -15.39 -46.39 25.15
N ASN A 11 -16.31 -46.73 24.25
CA ASN A 11 -16.33 -48.06 23.64
C ASN A 11 -15.11 -48.25 22.73
N GLU A 12 -14.63 -49.48 22.52
CA GLU A 12 -13.45 -49.78 21.65
C GLU A 12 -13.55 -49.14 20.25
N ARG A 13 -14.78 -49.01 19.73
CA ARG A 13 -15.07 -48.35 18.46
C ARG A 13 -14.87 -46.83 18.51
N GLU A 14 -15.22 -46.20 19.62
CA GLU A 14 -15.06 -44.76 19.82
C GLU A 14 -13.59 -44.41 20.07
N LEU A 15 -12.83 -45.26 20.77
CA LEU A 15 -11.37 -45.11 20.87
C LEU A 15 -10.71 -45.18 19.49
N ALA A 16 -11.13 -46.11 18.63
CA ALA A 16 -10.59 -46.22 17.28
C ALA A 16 -10.88 -44.98 16.43
N GLU A 17 -12.06 -44.38 16.60
CA GLU A 17 -12.45 -43.14 15.91
C GLU A 17 -11.66 -41.93 16.43
N ILE A 18 -11.42 -41.86 17.74
CA ILE A 18 -10.57 -40.83 18.36
C ILE A 18 -9.11 -40.98 17.93
N ASP A 19 -8.58 -42.21 17.83
CA ASP A 19 -7.22 -42.45 17.34
C ASP A 19 -7.05 -42.09 15.86
N GLU A 20 -8.08 -42.34 15.03
CA GLU A 20 -8.09 -41.90 13.64
C GLU A 20 -8.18 -40.37 13.52
N LEU A 21 -9.02 -39.73 14.35
CA LEU A 21 -9.12 -38.27 14.43
C LEU A 21 -7.83 -37.62 14.93
N ASN A 22 -7.17 -38.21 15.93
CA ASN A 22 -5.86 -37.77 16.43
C ASN A 22 -4.79 -37.93 15.36
N ARG A 23 -4.79 -39.05 14.62
CA ARG A 23 -3.88 -39.28 13.50
C ARG A 23 -4.08 -38.28 12.36
N LEU A 24 -5.32 -37.90 12.07
CA LEU A 24 -5.63 -36.86 11.08
C LEU A 24 -5.29 -35.45 11.58
N SER A 25 -5.45 -35.19 12.88
CA SER A 25 -5.08 -33.92 13.52
C SER A 25 -3.56 -33.71 13.56
N ASP A 26 -2.79 -34.74 13.88
CA ASP A 26 -1.31 -34.69 13.85
C ASP A 26 -0.76 -34.45 12.44
N SER A 27 -1.49 -34.87 11.40
CA SER A 27 -1.12 -34.59 10.01
C SER A 27 -1.30 -33.11 9.61
N LYS A 28 -2.02 -32.30 10.41
CA LYS A 28 -2.39 -30.92 10.07
C LYS A 28 -1.34 -29.88 10.42
N THR A 29 -0.18 -30.27 10.96
CA THR A 29 0.95 -29.36 11.19
C THR A 29 2.14 -29.59 10.24
N GLN A 30 2.00 -30.40 9.20
CA GLN A 30 3.05 -30.61 8.19
C GLN A 30 3.16 -29.50 7.11
N ILE A 31 2.41 -28.41 7.21
CA ILE A 31 2.72 -27.19 6.43
C ILE A 31 3.99 -26.50 6.99
N THR A 32 4.42 -26.88 8.19
CA THR A 32 5.43 -26.17 8.99
C THR A 32 6.85 -26.71 8.87
N GLN A 33 7.27 -27.31 7.74
CA GLN A 33 8.65 -27.81 7.64
C GLN A 33 9.32 -27.76 6.26
N SER A 34 8.92 -26.87 5.37
CA SER A 34 9.80 -26.54 4.24
C SER A 34 10.75 -25.41 4.66
N LYS A 35 12.07 -25.68 4.65
CA LYS A 35 13.12 -24.66 4.80
C LYS A 35 12.90 -23.45 3.86
N LEU A 36 12.18 -23.68 2.76
CA LEU A 36 11.82 -22.66 1.77
C LEU A 36 10.75 -21.70 2.29
N TRP A 37 9.72 -22.16 3.00
CA TRP A 37 8.71 -21.27 3.60
C TRP A 37 9.31 -20.37 4.67
N LYS A 38 10.19 -20.92 5.53
CA LYS A 38 10.92 -20.11 6.51
C LYS A 38 11.83 -19.08 5.85
N ARG A 39 12.51 -19.44 4.74
CA ARG A 39 13.32 -18.49 3.96
C ARG A 39 12.45 -17.42 3.29
N LEU A 40 11.30 -17.82 2.74
CA LEU A 40 10.37 -16.92 2.08
C LEU A 40 9.78 -15.91 3.06
N THR A 41 9.31 -16.36 4.23
CA THR A 41 8.77 -15.45 5.25
C THR A 41 9.85 -14.52 5.80
N THR A 42 11.08 -15.00 5.99
CA THR A 42 12.21 -14.15 6.38
C THR A 42 12.54 -13.12 5.30
N PHE A 43 12.51 -13.51 4.02
CA PHE A 43 12.77 -12.61 2.89
C PHE A 43 11.68 -11.53 2.76
N VAL A 44 10.41 -11.91 2.91
CA VAL A 44 9.29 -10.97 2.91
C VAL A 44 9.40 -10.00 4.09
N ALA A 45 9.71 -10.49 5.28
CA ALA A 45 9.94 -9.64 6.45
C ALA A 45 11.11 -8.66 6.24
N ALA A 46 12.21 -9.13 5.64
CA ALA A 46 13.36 -8.28 5.31
C ALA A 46 12.99 -7.19 4.29
N ILE A 47 12.19 -7.50 3.26
CA ILE A 47 11.72 -6.51 2.28
C ILE A 47 10.82 -5.47 2.93
N ILE A 48 9.90 -5.88 3.82
CA ILE A 48 9.02 -4.95 4.52
C ILE A 48 9.84 -3.99 5.39
N VAL A 49 10.78 -4.52 6.18
CA VAL A 49 11.68 -3.71 7.00
C VAL A 49 12.51 -2.76 6.14
N LEU A 50 13.07 -3.25 5.02
CA LEU A 50 13.83 -2.42 4.09
C LEU A 50 12.97 -1.32 3.44
N SER A 51 11.71 -1.61 3.12
CA SER A 51 10.76 -0.65 2.58
C SER A 51 10.40 0.44 3.60
N LEU A 52 10.32 0.10 4.88
CA LEU A 52 10.08 1.08 5.94
C LEU A 52 11.31 1.95 6.24
N LEU A 53 12.51 1.41 6.03
CA LEU A 53 13.78 2.14 6.23
C LEU A 53 14.21 2.97 5.01
N LEU A 54 13.74 2.62 3.81
CA LEU A 54 13.98 3.35 2.56
C LEU A 54 13.78 4.88 2.67
N PRO A 55 12.67 5.42 3.22
CA PRO A 55 12.50 6.86 3.34
C PRO A 55 13.56 7.52 4.25
N ILE A 56 14.05 6.82 5.26
CA ILE A 56 15.09 7.33 6.18
C ILE A 56 16.46 7.34 5.48
N VAL A 57 16.80 6.30 4.73
CA VAL A 57 18.05 6.22 3.97
C VAL A 57 18.08 7.29 2.87
N VAL A 58 16.96 7.51 2.18
CA VAL A 58 16.83 8.59 1.18
C VAL A 58 17.01 9.96 1.83
N LEU A 59 16.45 10.19 3.01
CA LEU A 59 16.61 11.45 3.73
C LEU A 59 18.06 11.72 4.14
N ILE A 60 18.79 10.69 4.59
CA ILE A 60 20.19 10.82 4.99
C ILE A 60 21.10 11.02 3.77
N LEU A 61 20.87 10.30 2.65
CA LEU A 61 21.62 10.51 1.41
C LEU A 61 21.32 11.88 0.77
N ALA A 62 20.06 12.29 0.71
CA ALA A 62 19.66 13.59 0.19
C ALA A 62 20.16 14.76 1.06
N GLY A 63 20.36 14.54 2.36
CA GLY A 63 20.99 15.50 3.27
C GLY A 63 22.52 15.60 3.10
N ASN A 64 23.17 14.59 2.51
CA ASN A 64 24.61 14.57 2.24
C ASN A 64 24.97 15.09 0.84
N ASP A 65 24.03 15.03 -0.11
CA ASP A 65 24.12 15.75 -1.39
C ASP A 65 23.71 17.21 -1.19
N GLY A 66 24.59 17.98 -0.56
CA GLY A 66 24.47 19.43 -0.53
C GLY A 66 24.29 19.98 -1.94
N ARG A 67 23.22 20.74 -2.15
CA ARG A 67 22.95 21.56 -3.36
C ARG A 67 22.97 20.80 -4.68
N ASN A 68 21.80 20.32 -5.09
CA ASN A 68 21.38 20.40 -6.49
C ASN A 68 19.88 20.73 -6.56
N GLU A 69 19.53 21.91 -6.05
CA GLU A 69 18.41 22.67 -6.60
C GLU A 69 18.79 23.02 -8.05
N GLY A 70 18.46 22.12 -8.95
CA GLY A 70 18.93 22.19 -10.33
C GLY A 70 18.51 20.98 -11.15
N LYS A 71 17.38 20.35 -10.82
CA LYS A 71 16.60 19.72 -11.88
C LYS A 71 15.92 20.86 -12.62
N ASP A 72 16.65 21.41 -13.58
CA ASP A 72 16.06 21.81 -14.86
C ASP A 72 15.26 20.61 -15.35
N SER A 73 14.03 20.53 -14.84
CA SER A 73 12.93 20.07 -15.66
C SER A 73 13.10 20.91 -16.91
N THR A 74 13.49 20.30 -18.02
CA THR A 74 13.29 20.91 -19.33
C THR A 74 11.81 21.24 -19.39
N LEU A 75 11.46 22.43 -18.90
CA LEU A 75 10.19 23.09 -19.06
C LEU A 75 10.15 23.27 -20.56
N THR A 76 9.62 22.28 -21.25
CA THR A 76 8.95 22.51 -22.51
C THR A 76 7.94 23.59 -22.19
N THR A 77 8.33 24.85 -22.38
CA THR A 77 7.46 26.00 -22.40
C THR A 77 6.58 25.81 -23.62
N ILE A 78 5.58 24.94 -23.48
CA ILE A 78 4.53 24.79 -24.46
C ILE A 78 3.82 26.14 -24.43
N PRO A 79 3.76 26.88 -25.55
CA PRO A 79 3.01 28.13 -25.58
C PRO A 79 1.56 27.79 -25.28
N VAL A 80 1.10 28.22 -24.11
CA VAL A 80 -0.30 28.04 -23.70
C VAL A 80 -1.13 29.04 -24.51
N PRO A 81 -2.12 28.58 -25.29
CA PRO A 81 -2.97 29.48 -26.06
C PRO A 81 -3.75 30.38 -25.10
N ASP A 82 -3.70 31.69 -25.34
CA ASP A 82 -4.46 32.65 -24.57
C ASP A 82 -5.92 32.66 -25.05
N PHE A 83 -6.85 32.49 -24.12
CA PHE A 83 -8.29 32.46 -24.40
C PHE A 83 -9.05 33.21 -23.31
N GLU A 84 -10.30 33.56 -23.64
CA GLU A 84 -11.22 34.25 -22.74
C GLU A 84 -12.43 33.33 -22.48
N LEU A 85 -12.75 33.13 -21.21
CA LEU A 85 -13.93 32.40 -20.75
C LEU A 85 -14.88 33.34 -20.03
N ILE A 86 -16.15 32.94 -19.95
CA ILE A 86 -17.16 33.62 -19.16
C ILE A 86 -17.31 32.85 -17.85
N ASP A 87 -17.14 33.54 -16.73
CA ASP A 87 -17.35 32.98 -15.39
C ASP A 87 -18.85 32.95 -15.01
N THR A 88 -19.20 32.36 -13.86
CA THR A 88 -20.57 32.26 -13.34
C THR A 88 -21.26 33.61 -13.18
N ASP A 89 -20.47 34.66 -12.94
CA ASP A 89 -20.96 36.03 -12.77
C ASP A 89 -21.06 36.80 -14.10
N ASN A 90 -20.93 36.11 -15.23
CA ASN A 90 -20.92 36.69 -16.59
C ASN A 90 -19.74 37.66 -16.84
N ASN A 91 -18.70 37.57 -16.01
CA ASN A 91 -17.46 38.31 -16.19
C ASN A 91 -16.57 37.61 -17.21
N ARG A 92 -15.85 38.41 -18.01
CA ARG A 92 -14.85 37.90 -18.95
C ARG A 92 -13.53 37.67 -18.21
N VAL A 93 -13.06 36.43 -18.23
CA VAL A 93 -11.80 36.00 -17.59
C VAL A 93 -10.83 35.58 -18.69
N ARG A 94 -9.68 36.25 -18.74
CA ARG A 94 -8.62 35.96 -19.71
C ARG A 94 -7.52 35.14 -19.07
N LEU A 95 -7.11 34.07 -19.74
CA LEU A 95 -6.10 33.15 -19.22
C LEU A 95 -4.77 33.86 -18.91
N SER A 96 -4.31 34.76 -19.79
CA SER A 96 -3.09 35.54 -19.54
C SER A 96 -3.12 36.36 -18.25
N THR A 97 -4.29 36.86 -17.86
CA THR A 97 -4.48 37.64 -16.63
C THR A 97 -4.35 36.72 -15.42
N GLU A 98 -4.96 35.53 -15.46
CA GLU A 98 -4.88 34.56 -14.38
C GLU A 98 -3.48 33.98 -14.19
N LEU A 99 -2.75 33.72 -15.27
CA LEU A 99 -1.34 33.32 -15.20
C LEU A 99 -0.42 34.45 -14.70
N GLY A 100 -0.79 35.72 -14.91
CA GLY A 100 -0.05 36.87 -14.37
C GLY A 100 -0.25 37.05 -12.86
N ASN A 101 -1.43 36.71 -12.36
CA ASN A 101 -1.81 36.87 -10.97
C ASN A 101 -1.51 35.63 -10.10
N ASN A 102 -1.45 34.44 -10.69
CA ASN A 102 -1.30 33.17 -9.98
C ASN A 102 -0.09 32.37 -10.48
N SER A 103 0.57 31.65 -9.56
CA SER A 103 1.69 30.77 -9.91
C SER A 103 1.27 29.49 -10.64
N ILE A 104 0.03 29.05 -10.45
CA ILE A 104 -0.53 27.83 -11.04
C ILE A 104 -1.99 28.09 -11.45
N VAL A 105 -2.35 27.69 -12.67
CA VAL A 105 -3.72 27.69 -13.18
C VAL A 105 -4.08 26.28 -13.64
N ILE A 106 -5.23 25.77 -13.21
CA ILE A 106 -5.71 24.41 -13.54
C ILE A 106 -6.94 24.54 -14.45
N LEU A 107 -6.88 23.92 -15.64
CA LEU A 107 -7.99 23.89 -16.60
C LEU A 107 -8.73 22.55 -16.49
N LEU A 108 -10.03 22.59 -16.15
CA LEU A 108 -10.89 21.42 -16.11
C LEU A 108 -11.89 21.46 -17.27
N PHE A 109 -11.83 20.48 -18.16
CA PHE A 109 -12.78 20.33 -19.26
C PHE A 109 -13.82 19.27 -18.89
N TYR A 110 -15.05 19.70 -18.65
CA TYR A 110 -16.19 18.82 -18.43
C TYR A 110 -17.18 18.92 -19.59
N ARG A 111 -17.63 17.77 -20.10
CA ARG A 111 -18.71 17.73 -21.09
C ARG A 111 -20.04 17.61 -20.33
N GLY A 112 -20.78 18.72 -20.24
CA GLY A 112 -22.13 18.71 -19.72
C GLY A 112 -23.04 17.81 -20.56
N PHE A 113 -23.79 16.93 -19.90
CA PHE A 113 -25.07 16.45 -20.41
C PHE A 113 -26.11 17.45 -19.91
N PHE A 114 -26.67 18.24 -20.81
CA PHE A 114 -27.84 19.09 -20.57
C PHE A 114 -29.03 18.46 -21.26
#